data_AF-A0A261ESM9-F1
#
_entry.id   AF-A0A261ESM9-F1
#
_cell.length_a   1.000
_cell.length_b   1.000
_cell.length_c   1.000
_cell.angle_alpha   90.00
_cell.angle_beta   90.00
_cell.angle_gamma   90.00
#
_symmetry.space_group_name_H-M   'P 1'
#
loop_
_entity.id
_entity.type
_entity.pdbx_description
1 polymer ?
#
loop_
_entity_poly.entity_id
_entity_poly.type
_entity_poly.pdbx_seq_one_letter_code
_entity_poly.pdbx_strand_id
1 'polypeptide(L)'
;MSKMREPARKPAGSPGGVGGQFDVMVGKHCADLPVLDEVNTRARIQEPEVQLSAQETLELLKGTQSVIIRGTGLELVDENGQILYVEAQGYPRLNAQVLRADKNVRMAVRDTLNADLTGIPSEAYRQRIVKQAFRLASPYQRRNAIESSPNRRYIPASHIVNSLRHRKNQDQAVTILKDLFYEDAEAAQNVIRAGYPNTADSAWAFINYTKDARDAAGHVITERRKVYKRDQKGRFLRDSTGQKIPVVKTLAKRESKGAAARSYLRMLYQPTNGVPDRKTTRQITEALHELDNEPHIQAQAFWELCYGNGTVRNRTGNTKYAKSLVNSRAFTSKDRGITKLEAYSSGSGQGNVARMVAYHRALTPEAAKCFLELEPGDKRLAHTIWTRRTYNKQTGKMETVTPKRLTEMRSWIKAVYTDL
;
A
#
# COMPACT_ATOMS: atom_id res chain seq x y z
N MET A 1 -38.56 -10.61 2.87
CA MET A 1 -37.73 -11.31 1.84
C MET A 1 -36.50 -10.48 1.54
N SER A 2 -35.34 -10.89 2.04
CA SER A 2 -34.05 -10.26 1.72
C SER A 2 -33.74 -10.53 0.23
N LYS A 3 -33.64 -9.49 -0.59
CA LYS A 3 -33.14 -9.63 -1.97
C LYS A 3 -31.73 -10.23 -1.87
N MET A 4 -31.55 -11.46 -2.35
CA MET A 4 -30.22 -12.04 -2.52
C MET A 4 -29.38 -11.05 -3.35
N ARG A 5 -28.34 -10.51 -2.74
CA ARG A 5 -27.48 -9.49 -3.35
C ARG A 5 -26.77 -10.12 -4.53
N GLU A 6 -26.89 -9.52 -5.71
CA GLU A 6 -26.10 -9.95 -6.85
C GLU A 6 -24.60 -9.72 -6.56
N PRO A 7 -23.74 -10.73 -6.76
CA PRO A 7 -22.32 -10.57 -6.55
C PRO A 7 -21.76 -9.50 -7.49
N ALA A 8 -20.83 -8.68 -7.02
CA ALA A 8 -20.11 -7.70 -7.82
C ALA A 8 -19.30 -8.43 -8.90
N ARG A 9 -19.74 -8.28 -10.16
CA ARG A 9 -19.11 -8.94 -11.30
C ARG A 9 -18.03 -8.08 -11.94
N LYS A 10 -17.08 -8.76 -12.58
CA LYS A 10 -16.18 -8.18 -13.58
C LYS A 10 -17.00 -7.43 -14.65
N PRO A 11 -16.64 -6.20 -15.04
CA PRO A 11 -17.32 -5.50 -16.12
C PRO A 11 -17.22 -6.25 -17.46
N ALA A 12 -18.34 -6.33 -18.19
CA ALA A 12 -18.39 -6.91 -19.53
C ALA A 12 -17.34 -6.26 -20.47
N GLY A 13 -16.63 -7.08 -21.26
CA GLY A 13 -15.60 -6.62 -22.21
C GLY A 13 -14.19 -6.41 -21.63
N SER A 14 -13.95 -6.71 -20.35
CA SER A 14 -12.60 -6.68 -19.78
C SER A 14 -11.78 -7.90 -20.27
N PRO A 15 -10.52 -7.75 -20.74
CA PRO A 15 -9.77 -8.81 -21.42
C PRO A 15 -9.78 -10.14 -20.64
N GLY A 16 -10.12 -11.23 -21.32
CA GLY A 16 -9.89 -12.60 -20.84
C GLY A 16 -8.58 -13.08 -21.42
N GLY A 17 -7.47 -12.81 -20.73
CA GLY A 17 -6.17 -13.36 -21.09
C GLY A 17 -5.92 -14.64 -20.31
N VAL A 18 -5.34 -15.65 -20.96
CA VAL A 18 -4.89 -16.94 -20.40
C VAL A 18 -3.60 -16.79 -19.55
N GLY A 19 -3.39 -15.60 -18.96
CA GLY A 19 -2.24 -15.31 -18.12
C GLY A 19 -2.34 -16.07 -16.80
N GLY A 20 -1.21 -16.63 -16.35
CA GLY A 20 -1.12 -17.46 -15.15
C GLY A 20 -2.00 -16.92 -14.03
N GLN A 21 -2.94 -17.75 -13.57
CA GLN A 21 -3.81 -17.37 -12.47
C GLN A 21 -2.91 -17.08 -11.27
N PHE A 22 -2.88 -15.83 -10.79
CA PHE A 22 -2.49 -15.61 -9.40
C PHE A 22 -3.53 -16.36 -8.60
N ASP A 23 -3.15 -17.54 -8.12
CA ASP A 23 -4.07 -18.52 -7.57
C ASP A 23 -4.65 -17.98 -6.26
N VAL A 24 -5.73 -17.19 -6.36
CA VAL A 24 -6.51 -16.72 -5.21
C VAL A 24 -7.55 -17.78 -4.92
N MET A 25 -7.11 -18.95 -4.45
CA MET A 25 -7.98 -20.04 -4.02
C MET A 25 -9.07 -19.49 -3.08
N VAL A 26 -10.33 -19.51 -3.55
CA VAL A 26 -11.50 -19.08 -2.78
C VAL A 26 -11.57 -19.91 -1.51
N GLY A 27 -11.53 -19.24 -0.36
CA GLY A 27 -11.57 -19.90 0.95
C GLY A 27 -10.23 -20.44 1.48
N LYS A 28 -9.11 -20.32 0.72
CA LYS A 28 -7.79 -20.69 1.24
C LYS A 28 -6.75 -19.57 1.30
N HIS A 29 -6.94 -18.37 0.74
CA HIS A 29 -5.82 -17.42 0.61
C HIS A 29 -6.06 -15.93 0.98
N CYS A 30 -5.25 -15.50 1.95
CA CYS A 30 -4.61 -14.18 2.16
C CYS A 30 -3.74 -14.16 3.45
N ALA A 31 -3.73 -15.26 4.22
CA ALA A 31 -2.98 -15.38 5.48
C ALA A 31 -1.45 -15.56 5.27
N ASP A 32 -1.00 -16.19 4.18
CA ASP A 32 0.43 -16.40 3.90
C ASP A 32 1.02 -15.39 2.88
N LEU A 33 0.33 -14.26 2.66
CA LEU A 33 1.05 -13.06 2.23
C LEU A 33 1.70 -12.54 3.52
N PRO A 34 3.03 -12.30 3.56
CA PRO A 34 3.66 -11.79 4.77
C PRO A 34 2.84 -10.60 5.25
N VAL A 35 2.41 -10.64 6.51
CA VAL A 35 1.72 -9.51 7.12
C VAL A 35 2.66 -8.34 6.95
N LEU A 36 2.24 -7.36 6.14
CA LEU A 36 3.07 -6.24 5.66
C LEU A 36 3.50 -5.26 6.77
N ASP A 37 3.36 -5.64 8.05
CA ASP A 37 3.86 -4.90 9.21
C ASP A 37 4.91 -5.68 10.02
N GLU A 38 5.15 -6.96 9.72
CA GLU A 38 6.34 -7.65 10.22
C GLU A 38 7.47 -7.44 9.21
N VAL A 39 8.03 -6.23 9.21
CA VAL A 39 9.48 -6.10 8.97
C VAL A 39 10.10 -7.20 9.82
N ASN A 40 10.87 -8.09 9.20
CA ASN A 40 11.74 -9.06 9.87
C ASN A 40 12.26 -8.46 11.18
N THR A 41 11.61 -8.75 12.30
CA THR A 41 12.14 -8.56 13.66
C THR A 41 13.23 -9.59 13.93
N ARG A 42 13.53 -10.46 12.97
CA ARG A 42 14.82 -11.11 12.83
C ARG A 42 15.86 -10.06 12.43
N ALA A 43 16.49 -9.46 13.44
CA ALA A 43 17.73 -8.66 13.39
C ALA A 43 17.64 -7.12 13.40
N ARG A 44 16.55 -6.50 13.88
CA ARG A 44 16.74 -5.31 14.72
C ARG A 44 16.73 -5.77 16.16
N ILE A 45 17.90 -5.79 16.78
CA ILE A 45 18.01 -5.70 18.23
C ILE A 45 17.36 -4.36 18.57
N GLN A 46 16.04 -4.36 18.76
CA GLN A 46 15.37 -3.28 19.43
C GLN A 46 15.88 -3.39 20.85
N GLU A 47 16.76 -2.48 21.26
CA GLU A 47 17.06 -2.33 22.67
C GLU A 47 15.72 -2.30 23.42
N PRO A 48 15.53 -3.16 24.44
CA PRO A 48 14.26 -3.24 25.13
C PRO A 48 13.90 -1.84 25.60
N GLU A 49 12.78 -1.29 25.13
CA GLU A 49 12.26 -0.01 25.64
C GLU A 49 12.16 -0.15 27.16
N VAL A 50 12.97 0.62 27.90
CA VAL A 50 12.92 0.63 29.36
C VAL A 50 11.51 1.06 29.75
N GLN A 51 10.82 0.27 30.56
CA GLN A 51 9.48 0.57 31.06
C GLN A 51 9.53 0.73 32.56
N LEU A 52 8.77 1.68 33.09
CA LEU A 52 8.46 1.75 34.51
C LEU A 52 7.73 0.47 34.94
N SER A 53 7.94 0.09 36.19
CA SER A 53 7.20 -1.01 36.80
C SER A 53 5.70 -0.69 36.84
N ALA A 54 4.89 -1.73 37.00
CA ALA A 54 3.45 -1.58 37.19
C ALA A 54 3.14 -0.72 38.42
N GLN A 55 3.93 -0.84 39.50
CA GLN A 55 3.74 -0.10 40.74
C GLN A 55 4.05 1.39 40.57
N GLU A 56 5.20 1.75 39.98
CA GLU A 56 5.55 3.16 39.70
C GLU A 56 4.51 3.81 38.78
N THR A 57 4.02 3.09 37.78
CA THR A 57 2.96 3.58 36.89
C THR A 57 1.66 3.81 37.65
N LEU A 58 1.27 2.90 38.55
CA LEU A 58 0.08 3.06 39.39
C LEU A 58 0.19 4.26 40.33
N GLU A 59 1.36 4.50 40.91
CA GLU A 59 1.60 5.64 41.81
C GLU A 59 1.46 6.98 41.08
N LEU A 60 2.03 7.10 39.88
CA LEU A 60 1.83 8.29 39.04
C LEU A 60 0.36 8.50 38.68
N LEU A 61 -0.37 7.42 38.35
CA LEU A 61 -1.78 7.51 37.97
C LEU A 61 -2.69 7.92 39.14
N LYS A 62 -2.34 7.59 40.40
CA LYS A 62 -3.12 8.01 41.58
C LYS A 62 -3.22 9.54 41.72
N GLY A 63 -2.16 10.26 41.35
CA GLY A 63 -2.14 11.73 41.35
C GLY A 63 -2.65 12.35 40.05
N THR A 64 -2.95 11.55 39.03
CA THR A 64 -3.27 12.05 37.68
C THR A 64 -4.76 12.38 37.55
N GLN A 65 -5.06 13.65 37.31
CA GLN A 65 -6.42 14.12 37.01
C GLN A 65 -6.73 14.03 35.50
N SER A 66 -5.76 14.32 34.64
CA SER A 66 -5.95 14.28 33.19
C SER A 66 -4.76 13.70 32.44
N VAL A 67 -5.05 13.07 31.30
CA VAL A 67 -4.06 12.42 30.44
C VAL A 67 -4.11 13.05 29.07
N ILE A 68 -2.99 13.56 28.59
CA ILE A 68 -2.85 14.15 27.26
C ILE A 68 -2.03 13.19 26.40
N ILE A 69 -2.57 12.79 25.25
CA ILE A 69 -1.88 11.92 24.29
C ILE A 69 -1.18 12.80 23.25
N ARG A 70 0.16 12.80 23.27
CA ARG A 70 1.00 13.52 22.29
C ARG A 70 1.60 12.56 21.27
N GLY A 71 2.20 13.11 20.22
CA GLY A 71 2.93 12.32 19.23
C GLY A 71 4.22 11.69 19.77
N THR A 72 4.77 12.22 20.87
CA THR A 72 5.97 11.71 21.55
C THR A 72 5.66 10.66 22.62
N GLY A 73 4.46 10.69 23.19
CA GLY A 73 4.03 9.81 24.28
C GLY A 73 2.89 10.42 25.10
N LEU A 74 2.67 9.92 26.30
CA LEU A 74 1.66 10.43 27.24
C LEU A 74 2.22 11.54 28.13
N GLU A 75 1.37 12.50 28.47
CA GLU A 75 1.59 13.48 29.52
C GLU A 75 0.52 13.30 30.60
N LEU A 76 0.95 13.13 31.84
CA LEU A 76 0.11 12.99 33.03
C LEU A 76 0.08 14.31 33.77
N VAL A 77 -1.11 14.82 34.06
CA VAL A 77 -1.32 16.13 34.69
C VAL A 77 -2.16 15.96 35.94
N ASP A 78 -1.76 16.62 37.03
CA ASP A 78 -2.48 16.61 38.30
C ASP A 78 -3.73 17.53 38.28
N GLU A 79 -4.41 17.63 39.42
CA GLU A 79 -5.58 18.49 39.59
C GLU A 79 -5.31 20.00 39.48
N ASN A 80 -4.06 20.42 39.73
CA ASN A 80 -3.62 21.81 39.68
C ASN A 80 -3.10 22.21 38.29
N GLY A 81 -3.09 21.27 37.32
CA GLY A 81 -2.53 21.49 36.00
C GLY A 81 -1.02 21.31 35.92
N GLN A 82 -0.37 20.79 36.97
CA GLN A 82 1.05 20.50 36.98
C GLN A 82 1.34 19.17 36.27
N ILE A 83 2.41 19.16 35.49
CA ILE A 83 2.87 17.97 34.79
C ILE A 83 3.54 17.03 35.80
N LEU A 84 2.93 15.88 36.03
CA LEU A 84 3.49 14.81 36.87
C LEU A 84 4.49 13.96 36.09
N TYR A 85 4.23 13.76 34.80
CA TYR A 85 5.06 12.89 33.97
C TYR A 85 4.89 13.19 32.47
N VAL A 86 5.99 13.09 31.70
CA VAL A 86 5.97 13.14 30.23
C VAL A 86 6.80 11.99 29.69
N GLU A 87 6.18 11.13 28.87
CA GLU A 87 6.92 10.18 28.05
C GLU A 87 7.70 10.94 26.97
N ALA A 88 8.99 11.13 27.19
CA ALA A 88 9.93 11.73 26.26
C ALA A 88 10.97 10.70 25.78
N GLN A 89 11.68 11.02 24.69
CA GLN A 89 12.73 10.16 24.16
C GLN A 89 13.87 10.01 25.19
N GLY A 90 14.25 8.77 25.51
CA GLY A 90 15.27 8.47 26.51
C GLY A 90 14.75 8.29 27.94
N TYR A 91 13.45 8.51 28.18
CA TYR A 91 12.79 8.22 29.46
C TYR A 91 12.05 6.87 29.43
N PRO A 92 11.96 6.16 30.57
CA PRO A 92 11.23 4.90 30.64
C PRO A 92 9.76 5.06 30.28
N ARG A 93 9.17 4.19 29.47
CA ARG A 93 7.73 4.26 29.17
C ARG A 93 6.87 3.80 30.34
N LEU A 94 5.65 4.32 30.43
CA LEU A 94 4.67 3.86 31.41
C LEU A 94 4.19 2.44 31.08
N ASN A 95 3.86 1.65 32.11
CA ASN A 95 3.43 0.27 31.92
C ASN A 95 2.08 0.21 31.16
N ALA A 96 2.12 -0.35 29.95
CA ALA A 96 0.96 -0.35 29.05
C ALA A 96 -0.24 -1.19 29.55
N GLN A 97 -0.02 -2.20 30.41
CA GLN A 97 -1.12 -2.97 30.98
C GLN A 97 -1.88 -2.14 32.03
N VAL A 98 -1.14 -1.46 32.91
CA VAL A 98 -1.71 -0.55 33.91
C VAL A 98 -2.47 0.59 33.24
N LEU A 99 -1.85 1.26 32.25
CA LEU A 99 -2.48 2.36 31.51
C LEU A 99 -3.83 1.96 30.88
N ARG A 100 -3.94 0.74 30.33
CA ARG A 100 -5.18 0.28 29.69
C ARG A 100 -6.33 0.05 30.67
N ALA A 101 -6.02 -0.23 31.93
CA ALA A 101 -7.02 -0.43 32.98
C ALA A 101 -7.56 0.90 33.53
N ASP A 102 -6.75 1.96 33.48
CA ASP A 102 -7.08 3.27 34.03
C ASP A 102 -8.28 3.95 33.33
N LYS A 103 -9.09 4.67 34.11
CA LYS A 103 -10.29 5.35 33.60
C LYS A 103 -9.93 6.61 32.79
N ASN A 104 -9.01 7.42 33.29
CA ASN A 104 -8.64 8.70 32.69
C ASN A 104 -7.89 8.46 31.37
N VAL A 105 -7.03 7.45 31.32
CA VAL A 105 -6.37 7.01 30.08
C VAL A 105 -7.40 6.51 29.05
N ARG A 106 -8.37 5.67 29.46
CA ARG A 106 -9.40 5.18 28.53
C ARG A 106 -10.27 6.30 27.97
N MET A 107 -10.57 7.33 28.77
CA MET A 107 -11.25 8.54 28.31
C MET A 107 -10.38 9.32 27.31
N ALA A 108 -9.14 9.64 27.66
CA ALA A 108 -8.21 10.34 26.77
C ALA A 108 -7.99 9.61 25.44
N VAL A 109 -7.90 8.27 25.45
CA VAL A 109 -7.83 7.45 24.23
C VAL A 109 -9.09 7.60 23.38
N ARG A 110 -10.27 7.51 23.99
CA ARG A 110 -11.55 7.67 23.28
C ARG A 110 -11.63 9.06 22.65
N ASP A 111 -11.28 10.09 23.40
CA ASP A 111 -11.39 11.48 22.95
C ASP A 111 -10.40 11.73 21.82
N THR A 112 -9.15 11.30 21.98
CA THR A 112 -8.11 11.42 20.95
C THR A 112 -8.48 10.71 19.65
N LEU A 113 -9.03 9.49 19.73
CA LEU A 113 -9.43 8.75 18.54
C LEU A 113 -10.60 9.42 17.81
N ASN A 114 -11.48 10.17 18.49
CA ASN A 114 -12.64 10.81 17.88
C ASN A 114 -12.48 12.31 17.64
N ALA A 115 -11.38 12.90 18.11
CA ALA A 115 -11.11 14.32 17.99
C ALA A 115 -10.89 14.76 16.55
N ASP A 116 -11.27 16.00 16.27
CA ASP A 116 -10.82 16.70 15.08
C ASP A 116 -9.38 17.18 15.27
N LEU A 117 -8.46 16.55 14.53
CA LEU A 117 -7.03 16.87 14.59
C LEU A 117 -6.61 17.85 13.48
N THR A 118 -7.53 18.38 12.67
CA THR A 118 -7.19 19.26 11.53
C THR A 118 -6.41 20.52 11.94
N GLY A 119 -6.63 21.02 13.15
CA GLY A 119 -5.90 22.16 13.71
C GLY A 119 -4.40 21.90 13.95
N ILE A 120 -3.94 20.64 13.89
CA ILE A 120 -2.53 20.28 14.00
C ILE A 120 -1.92 20.26 12.59
N PRO A 121 -0.96 21.15 12.24
CA PRO A 121 -0.48 21.26 10.85
C PRO A 121 0.28 20.02 10.35
N SER A 122 1.05 19.37 11.22
CA SER A 122 1.90 18.23 10.85
C SER A 122 1.10 16.93 10.80
N GLU A 123 0.94 16.38 9.59
CA GLU A 123 0.33 15.07 9.35
C GLU A 123 1.05 13.94 10.09
N ALA A 124 2.39 13.93 10.03
CA ALA A 124 3.19 12.94 10.74
C ALA A 124 2.95 12.99 12.26
N TYR A 125 2.75 14.20 12.81
CA TYR A 125 2.45 14.36 14.23
C TYR A 125 1.04 13.86 14.58
N ARG A 126 0.02 14.19 13.75
CA ARG A 126 -1.34 13.62 13.87
C ARG A 126 -1.32 12.10 13.86
N GLN A 127 -0.55 11.52 12.93
CA GLN A 127 -0.41 10.07 12.82
C GLN A 127 0.20 9.47 14.09
N ARG A 128 1.24 10.08 14.66
CA ARG A 128 1.86 9.61 15.91
C ARG A 128 0.91 9.66 17.09
N ILE A 129 0.14 10.75 17.25
CA ILE A 129 -0.90 10.88 18.29
C ILE A 129 -1.89 9.71 18.20
N VAL A 130 -2.43 9.46 17.01
CA VAL A 130 -3.44 8.40 16.80
C VAL A 130 -2.83 7.02 17.01
N LYS A 131 -1.59 6.78 16.58
CA LYS A 131 -0.87 5.52 16.85
C LYS A 131 -0.70 5.28 18.35
N GLN A 132 -0.36 6.31 19.13
CA GLN A 132 -0.24 6.19 20.60
C GLN A 132 -1.58 5.89 21.25
N ALA A 133 -2.64 6.61 20.89
CA ALA A 133 -3.99 6.34 21.39
C ALA A 133 -4.45 4.92 21.02
N PHE A 134 -4.23 4.48 19.78
CA PHE A 134 -4.63 3.17 19.29
C PHE A 134 -3.87 2.02 19.99
N ARG A 135 -2.59 2.22 20.35
CA ARG A 135 -1.78 1.28 21.15
C ARG A 135 -2.45 0.97 22.49
N LEU A 136 -3.02 1.98 23.13
CA LEU A 136 -3.69 1.90 24.44
C LEU A 136 -5.20 1.61 24.34
N ALA A 137 -5.78 1.65 23.15
CA ALA A 137 -7.19 1.37 22.96
C ALA A 137 -7.57 -0.09 23.27
N SER A 138 -8.72 -0.27 23.90
CA SER A 138 -9.36 -1.58 24.08
C SER A 138 -9.82 -2.17 22.74
N PRO A 139 -10.10 -3.48 22.66
CA PRO A 139 -10.61 -4.10 21.43
C PRO A 139 -11.87 -3.41 20.87
N TYR A 140 -12.77 -2.97 21.75
CA TYR A 140 -13.99 -2.26 21.36
C TYR A 140 -13.68 -0.86 20.80
N GLN A 141 -12.83 -0.09 21.47
CA GLN A 141 -12.40 1.23 20.98
C GLN A 141 -11.68 1.14 19.63
N ARG A 142 -10.81 0.15 19.45
CA ARG A 142 -10.13 -0.09 18.16
C ARG A 142 -11.11 -0.37 17.04
N ARG A 143 -12.12 -1.20 17.30
CA ARG A 143 -13.17 -1.51 16.32
C ARG A 143 -13.95 -0.26 15.93
N ASN A 144 -14.42 0.51 16.91
CA ASN A 144 -15.16 1.75 16.66
C ASN A 144 -14.30 2.76 15.89
N ALA A 145 -13.02 2.90 16.24
CA ALA A 145 -12.11 3.79 15.53
C ALA A 145 -11.98 3.39 14.05
N ILE A 146 -11.85 2.10 13.73
CA ILE A 146 -11.81 1.64 12.33
C ILE A 146 -13.14 1.92 11.59
N GLU A 147 -14.28 1.83 12.29
CA GLU A 147 -15.61 1.98 11.70
C GLU A 147 -16.01 3.42 11.41
N SER A 148 -15.67 4.36 12.29
CA SER A 148 -16.25 5.71 12.23
C SER A 148 -15.32 6.84 12.66
N SER A 149 -14.10 6.57 13.13
CA SER A 149 -13.21 7.66 13.54
C SER A 149 -12.82 8.53 12.34
N PRO A 150 -12.81 9.87 12.48
CA PRO A 150 -12.26 10.77 11.46
C PRO A 150 -10.75 10.59 11.27
N ASN A 151 -10.09 9.85 12.17
CA ASN A 151 -8.66 9.60 12.21
C ASN A 151 -8.28 8.18 11.78
N ARG A 152 -9.22 7.37 11.25
CA ARG A 152 -8.94 5.98 10.85
C ARG A 152 -7.84 5.83 9.81
N ARG A 153 -7.61 6.84 8.97
CA ARG A 153 -6.48 6.91 8.02
C ARG A 153 -5.10 6.78 8.67
N TYR A 154 -4.99 7.12 9.95
CA TYR A 154 -3.75 7.04 10.71
C TYR A 154 -3.56 5.71 11.46
N ILE A 155 -4.56 4.83 11.48
CA ILE A 155 -4.49 3.50 12.11
C ILE A 155 -3.60 2.58 11.26
N PRO A 156 -2.73 1.74 11.86
CA PRO A 156 -1.90 0.81 11.09
C PRO A 156 -2.72 -0.14 10.21
N ALA A 157 -2.27 -0.35 8.98
CA ALA A 157 -3.00 -1.12 7.97
C ALA A 157 -3.25 -2.57 8.40
N SER A 158 -2.30 -3.22 9.09
CA SER A 158 -2.50 -4.58 9.63
C SER A 158 -3.71 -4.70 10.56
N HIS A 159 -3.92 -3.71 11.43
CA HIS A 159 -5.07 -3.70 12.34
C HIS A 159 -6.38 -3.50 11.60
N ILE A 160 -6.41 -2.63 10.59
CA ILE A 160 -7.59 -2.45 9.73
C ILE A 160 -7.88 -3.75 8.98
N VAL A 161 -6.89 -4.34 8.31
CA VAL A 161 -7.05 -5.61 7.58
C VAL A 161 -7.56 -6.73 8.47
N ASN A 162 -6.96 -6.92 9.65
CA ASN A 162 -7.38 -7.94 10.60
C ASN A 162 -8.83 -7.69 11.06
N SER A 163 -9.24 -6.44 11.27
CA SER A 163 -10.64 -6.13 11.56
C SER A 163 -11.55 -6.47 10.38
N LEU A 164 -11.22 -6.03 9.16
CA LEU A 164 -12.08 -6.17 7.97
C LEU A 164 -12.25 -7.63 7.53
N ARG A 165 -11.19 -8.44 7.57
CA ARG A 165 -11.22 -9.86 7.16
C ARG A 165 -12.17 -10.71 8.00
N HIS A 166 -12.25 -10.45 9.31
CA HIS A 166 -13.01 -11.27 10.25
C HIS A 166 -14.46 -10.77 10.48
N ARG A 167 -14.89 -9.74 9.76
CA ARG A 167 -16.26 -9.23 9.87
C ARG A 167 -17.25 -10.23 9.28
N LYS A 168 -18.33 -10.48 10.03
CA LYS A 168 -19.51 -11.20 9.51
C LYS A 168 -20.18 -10.45 8.36
N ASN A 169 -20.28 -9.12 8.47
CA ASN A 169 -20.83 -8.25 7.43
C ASN A 169 -19.72 -7.76 6.48
N GLN A 170 -19.51 -8.49 5.38
CA GLN A 170 -18.51 -8.16 4.37
C GLN A 170 -18.87 -6.89 3.58
N ASP A 171 -20.16 -6.56 3.43
CA ASP A 171 -20.60 -5.36 2.74
C ASP A 171 -20.17 -4.10 3.50
N GLN A 172 -20.34 -4.11 4.81
CA GLN A 172 -19.86 -3.05 5.68
C GLN A 172 -18.33 -2.94 5.64
N ALA A 173 -17.62 -4.07 5.61
CA ALA A 173 -16.17 -4.09 5.52
C ALA A 173 -15.66 -3.43 4.21
N VAL A 174 -16.34 -3.69 3.10
CA VAL A 174 -16.06 -3.05 1.81
C VAL A 174 -16.39 -1.56 1.84
N THR A 175 -17.47 -1.15 2.50
CA THR A 175 -17.83 0.27 2.67
C THR A 175 -16.74 1.01 3.45
N ILE A 176 -16.25 0.46 4.57
CA ILE A 176 -15.16 1.07 5.34
C ILE A 176 -13.90 1.28 4.47
N LEU A 177 -13.55 0.30 3.61
CA LEU A 177 -12.42 0.45 2.69
C LEU A 177 -12.66 1.55 1.63
N LYS A 178 -13.90 1.71 1.13
CA LYS A 178 -14.25 2.76 0.17
C LYS A 178 -14.20 4.14 0.83
N ASP A 179 -14.71 4.28 2.05
CA ASP A 179 -14.69 5.53 2.80
C ASP A 179 -13.25 5.93 3.11
N LEU A 180 -12.45 4.98 3.61
CA LEU A 180 -11.01 5.16 3.81
C LEU A 180 -10.31 5.62 2.53
N PHE A 181 -10.70 5.12 1.36
CA PHE A 181 -10.11 5.54 0.08
C PHE A 181 -10.38 7.02 -0.25
N TYR A 182 -11.58 7.53 0.05
CA TYR A 182 -11.91 8.94 -0.19
C TYR A 182 -11.36 9.87 0.90
N GLU A 183 -11.16 9.36 2.11
CA GLU A 183 -10.42 10.05 3.18
C GLU A 183 -8.92 10.14 2.85
N ASP A 184 -8.32 9.00 2.51
CA ASP A 184 -6.90 8.84 2.20
C ASP A 184 -6.67 7.60 1.32
N ALA A 185 -6.46 7.87 0.02
CA ALA A 185 -6.23 6.83 -0.97
C ALA A 185 -4.96 5.99 -0.69
N GLU A 186 -3.95 6.56 -0.04
CA GLU A 186 -2.71 5.88 0.30
C GLU A 186 -2.93 4.91 1.48
N ALA A 187 -3.64 5.35 2.52
CA ALA A 187 -4.04 4.48 3.63
C ALA A 187 -4.87 3.28 3.13
N ALA A 188 -5.86 3.52 2.26
CA ALA A 188 -6.65 2.44 1.65
C ALA A 188 -5.78 1.50 0.79
N GLN A 189 -4.79 2.04 0.08
CA GLN A 189 -3.87 1.24 -0.71
C GLN A 189 -2.99 0.35 0.17
N ASN A 190 -2.57 0.82 1.34
CA ASN A 190 -1.82 0.03 2.31
C ASN A 190 -2.67 -1.11 2.88
N VAL A 191 -3.96 -0.89 3.15
CA VAL A 191 -4.91 -1.95 3.54
C VAL A 191 -5.09 -2.99 2.42
N ILE A 192 -5.22 -2.54 1.17
CA ILE A 192 -5.29 -3.40 -0.03
C ILE A 192 -4.07 -4.29 -0.17
N ARG A 193 -2.88 -3.73 0.03
CA ARG A 193 -1.64 -4.50 -0.04
C ARG A 193 -1.51 -5.47 1.12
N ALA A 194 -1.80 -5.03 2.35
CA ALA A 194 -1.86 -5.87 3.54
C ALA A 194 -2.87 -7.02 3.42
N GLY A 195 -3.73 -6.98 2.39
CA GLY A 195 -4.44 -8.11 1.83
C GLY A 195 -5.92 -8.12 2.17
N TYR A 196 -6.53 -6.95 2.25
CA TYR A 196 -7.98 -6.80 2.17
C TYR A 196 -8.34 -5.82 1.04
N PRO A 197 -9.16 -6.19 0.04
CA PRO A 197 -10.09 -7.32 0.05
C PRO A 197 -9.44 -8.70 -0.08
N ASN A 198 -10.06 -9.70 0.53
CA ASN A 198 -9.65 -11.11 0.50
C ASN A 198 -10.56 -12.00 -0.36
N THR A 199 -11.57 -11.43 -1.03
CA THR A 199 -12.47 -12.13 -1.96
C THR A 199 -12.59 -11.36 -3.27
N ALA A 200 -12.87 -12.07 -4.36
CA ALA A 200 -13.09 -11.44 -5.67
C ALA A 200 -14.28 -10.47 -5.65
N ASP A 201 -15.37 -10.84 -4.95
CA ASP A 201 -16.57 -10.01 -4.82
C ASP A 201 -16.25 -8.65 -4.17
N SER A 202 -15.60 -8.67 -3.01
CA SER A 202 -15.20 -7.46 -2.29
C SER A 202 -14.18 -6.62 -3.08
N ALA A 203 -13.26 -7.26 -3.81
CA ALA A 203 -12.33 -6.58 -4.71
C ALA A 203 -13.04 -5.87 -5.86
N TRP A 204 -13.99 -6.52 -6.52
CA TRP A 204 -14.78 -5.92 -7.59
C TRP A 204 -15.69 -4.81 -7.09
N ALA A 205 -16.30 -4.98 -5.91
CA ALA A 205 -17.10 -3.94 -5.28
C ALA A 205 -16.27 -2.66 -5.01
N PHE A 206 -15.02 -2.80 -4.55
CA PHE A 206 -14.10 -1.68 -4.39
C PHE A 206 -13.68 -1.09 -5.75
N ILE A 207 -13.23 -1.92 -6.69
CA ILE A 207 -12.76 -1.47 -8.02
C ILE A 207 -13.85 -0.70 -8.75
N ASN A 208 -15.09 -1.21 -8.76
CA ASN A 208 -16.19 -0.63 -9.50
C ASN A 208 -16.68 0.68 -8.88
N TYR A 209 -16.63 0.80 -7.54
CA TYR A 209 -17.04 2.01 -6.85
C TYR A 209 -16.03 3.14 -7.03
N THR A 210 -14.74 2.83 -6.92
CA THR A 210 -13.63 3.81 -6.92
C THR A 210 -13.09 4.12 -8.31
N LYS A 211 -13.61 3.53 -9.39
CA LYS A 211 -13.13 3.82 -10.77
C LYS A 211 -13.45 5.24 -11.24
N ASP A 212 -14.51 5.83 -10.70
CA ASP A 212 -15.01 7.15 -11.06
C ASP A 212 -14.89 8.10 -9.87
N ALA A 213 -14.56 9.35 -10.15
CA ALA A 213 -14.46 10.40 -9.15
C ALA A 213 -15.86 10.72 -8.60
N ARG A 214 -15.93 11.01 -7.31
CA ARG A 214 -17.19 11.30 -6.61
C ARG A 214 -17.10 12.61 -5.83
N ASP A 215 -18.23 13.28 -5.69
CA ASP A 215 -18.36 14.45 -4.80
C ASP A 215 -18.48 14.01 -3.32
N ALA A 216 -18.56 14.99 -2.42
CA ALA A 216 -18.70 14.73 -0.98
C ALA A 216 -20.00 14.00 -0.61
N ALA A 217 -21.04 14.08 -1.46
CA ALA A 217 -22.29 13.36 -1.31
C ALA A 217 -22.25 11.94 -1.91
N GLY A 218 -21.12 11.56 -2.53
CA GLY A 218 -20.93 10.25 -3.15
C GLY A 218 -21.45 10.13 -4.59
N HIS A 219 -21.90 11.21 -5.21
CA HIS A 219 -22.36 11.19 -6.61
C HIS A 219 -21.19 11.20 -7.59
N VAL A 220 -21.35 10.50 -8.72
CA VAL A 220 -20.31 10.44 -9.76
C VAL A 220 -20.18 11.81 -10.43
N ILE A 221 -18.96 12.34 -10.40
CA ILE A 221 -18.61 13.58 -11.11
C ILE A 221 -18.52 13.25 -12.61
N THR A 222 -19.21 14.04 -13.44
CA THR A 222 -19.12 13.93 -14.91
C THR A 222 -18.34 15.09 -15.51
N GLU A 223 -17.69 14.85 -16.65
CA GLU A 223 -16.97 15.88 -17.40
C GLU A 223 -17.14 15.69 -18.91
N ARG A 224 -17.04 16.79 -19.66
CA ARG A 224 -17.10 16.75 -21.12
C ARG A 224 -15.71 16.39 -21.66
N ARG A 225 -15.62 15.28 -22.38
CA ARG A 225 -14.39 14.83 -23.05
C ARG A 225 -14.59 14.69 -24.55
N LYS A 226 -13.56 15.07 -25.31
CA LYS A 226 -13.44 14.73 -26.73
C LYS A 226 -13.04 13.25 -26.82
N VAL A 227 -13.91 12.43 -27.41
CA VAL A 227 -13.67 11.00 -27.65
C VAL A 227 -13.89 10.69 -29.12
N TYR A 228 -13.38 9.57 -29.61
CA TYR A 228 -13.55 9.18 -31.01
C TYR A 228 -14.80 8.31 -31.19
N LYS A 229 -15.61 8.64 -32.20
CA LYS A 229 -16.84 7.92 -32.54
C LYS A 229 -16.50 6.48 -32.93
N ARG A 230 -17.34 5.52 -32.53
CA ARG A 230 -17.20 4.10 -32.85
C ARG A 230 -18.48 3.56 -33.48
N ASP A 231 -18.35 2.57 -34.36
CA ASP A 231 -19.48 1.81 -34.90
C ASP A 231 -20.07 0.82 -33.87
N GLN A 232 -21.15 0.12 -34.22
CA GLN A 232 -21.77 -0.91 -33.37
C GLN A 232 -20.83 -2.09 -33.07
N LYS A 233 -19.80 -2.30 -33.89
CA LYS A 233 -18.76 -3.33 -33.70
C LYS A 233 -17.55 -2.81 -32.89
N GLY A 234 -17.61 -1.56 -32.40
CA GLY A 234 -16.56 -0.95 -31.59
C GLY A 234 -15.35 -0.41 -32.37
N ARG A 235 -15.39 -0.39 -33.70
CA ARG A 235 -14.32 0.15 -34.56
C ARG A 235 -14.43 1.68 -34.65
N PHE A 236 -13.30 2.37 -34.67
CA PHE A 236 -13.30 3.84 -34.80
C PHE A 236 -13.83 4.25 -36.17
N LEU A 237 -14.85 5.12 -36.18
CA LEU A 237 -15.33 5.74 -37.39
C LEU A 237 -14.33 6.80 -37.84
N ARG A 238 -14.08 6.82 -39.15
CA ARG A 238 -13.18 7.76 -39.80
C ARG A 238 -13.95 8.67 -40.74
N ASP A 239 -13.50 9.90 -40.89
CA ASP A 239 -14.04 10.84 -41.88
C ASP A 239 -13.52 10.50 -43.29
N SER A 240 -13.93 11.30 -44.27
CA SER A 240 -13.50 11.16 -45.67
C SER A 240 -11.98 11.29 -45.89
N THR A 241 -11.25 11.83 -44.91
CA THR A 241 -9.77 11.97 -44.93
C THR A 241 -9.07 10.82 -44.20
N GLY A 242 -9.83 9.85 -43.68
CA GLY A 242 -9.29 8.73 -42.90
C GLY A 242 -8.96 9.08 -41.45
N GLN A 243 -9.22 10.31 -40.97
CA GLN A 243 -9.00 10.69 -39.58
C GLN A 243 -10.15 10.23 -38.68
N LYS A 244 -9.85 9.93 -37.42
CA LYS A 244 -10.88 9.47 -36.46
C LYS A 244 -11.82 10.62 -36.13
N ILE A 245 -13.13 10.40 -36.28
CA ILE A 245 -14.13 11.44 -36.04
C ILE A 245 -14.22 11.74 -34.54
N PRO A 246 -13.89 12.97 -34.09
CA PRO A 246 -14.05 13.33 -32.69
C PRO A 246 -15.50 13.73 -32.39
N VAL A 247 -15.97 13.37 -31.19
CA VAL A 247 -17.25 13.78 -30.64
C VAL A 247 -17.06 14.18 -29.18
N VAL A 248 -17.77 15.22 -28.74
CA VAL A 248 -17.78 15.60 -27.32
C VAL A 248 -18.87 14.81 -26.61
N LYS A 249 -18.49 14.06 -25.57
CA LYS A 249 -19.44 13.32 -24.72
C LYS A 249 -19.26 13.72 -23.27
N THR A 250 -20.37 13.80 -22.54
CA THR A 250 -20.37 13.84 -21.08
C THR A 250 -20.12 12.42 -20.57
N LEU A 251 -19.03 12.23 -19.84
CA LEU A 251 -18.61 10.92 -19.33
C LEU A 251 -18.29 11.05 -17.85
N ALA A 252 -18.37 9.94 -17.12
CA ALA A 252 -17.87 9.88 -15.75
C ALA A 252 -16.38 10.27 -15.71
N LYS A 253 -16.03 11.23 -14.86
CA LYS A 253 -14.65 11.59 -14.57
C LYS A 253 -14.00 10.40 -13.90
N ARG A 254 -12.90 9.92 -14.47
CA ARG A 254 -12.15 8.80 -13.89
C ARG A 254 -11.42 9.26 -12.63
N GLU A 255 -11.33 8.38 -11.65
CA GLU A 255 -10.57 8.64 -10.42
C GLU A 255 -9.09 8.26 -10.63
N SER A 256 -8.15 9.16 -10.32
CA SER A 256 -6.73 8.91 -10.53
C SER A 256 -6.04 8.34 -9.27
N LYS A 257 -6.45 8.75 -8.06
CA LYS A 257 -5.75 8.42 -6.81
C LYS A 257 -5.69 6.90 -6.53
N GLY A 258 -6.74 6.16 -6.89
CA GLY A 258 -6.83 4.70 -6.67
C GLY A 258 -6.37 3.82 -7.83
N ALA A 259 -5.78 4.38 -8.89
CA ALA A 259 -5.46 3.62 -10.10
C ALA A 259 -4.51 2.45 -9.83
N ALA A 260 -3.48 2.66 -9.00
CA ALA A 260 -2.52 1.62 -8.63
C ALA A 260 -3.16 0.53 -7.75
N ALA A 261 -3.98 0.91 -6.76
CA ALA A 261 -4.72 -0.03 -5.92
C ALA A 261 -5.65 -0.94 -6.75
N ARG A 262 -6.43 -0.34 -7.66
CA ARG A 262 -7.29 -1.09 -8.59
C ARG A 262 -6.49 -1.95 -9.56
N SER A 263 -5.34 -1.48 -10.04
CA SER A 263 -4.46 -2.27 -10.90
C SER A 263 -3.94 -3.50 -10.16
N TYR A 264 -3.53 -3.36 -8.90
CA TYR A 264 -3.09 -4.47 -8.07
C TYR A 264 -4.21 -5.50 -7.86
N LEU A 265 -5.40 -5.06 -7.46
CA LEU A 265 -6.55 -5.95 -7.31
C LEU A 265 -6.92 -6.64 -8.64
N ARG A 266 -6.79 -5.95 -9.78
CA ARG A 266 -6.99 -6.58 -11.09
C ARG A 266 -5.91 -7.61 -11.40
N MET A 267 -4.65 -7.41 -11.02
CA MET A 267 -3.63 -8.45 -11.19
C MET A 267 -3.92 -9.69 -10.32
N LEU A 268 -4.48 -9.49 -9.12
CA LEU A 268 -4.89 -10.59 -8.23
C LEU A 268 -6.12 -11.35 -8.74
N TYR A 269 -7.17 -10.64 -9.14
CA TYR A 269 -8.50 -11.22 -9.43
C TYR A 269 -8.88 -11.25 -10.91
N GLN A 270 -8.01 -10.72 -11.79
CA GLN A 270 -8.13 -10.74 -13.25
C GLN A 270 -6.74 -10.70 -13.91
N PRO A 271 -5.83 -11.64 -13.59
CA PRO A 271 -4.48 -11.62 -14.11
C PRO A 271 -4.49 -11.60 -15.64
N THR A 272 -3.73 -10.68 -16.22
CA THR A 272 -3.46 -10.64 -17.67
C THR A 272 -2.20 -11.44 -17.99
N ASN A 273 -1.93 -11.69 -19.28
CA ASN A 273 -0.67 -12.31 -19.70
C ASN A 273 0.54 -11.61 -19.05
N GLY A 274 1.45 -12.40 -18.46
CA GLY A 274 2.67 -11.91 -17.81
C GLY A 274 2.54 -11.57 -16.32
N VAL A 275 1.37 -11.68 -15.69
CA VAL A 275 1.27 -11.67 -14.22
C VAL A 275 1.75 -13.02 -13.68
N PRO A 276 2.72 -13.08 -12.75
CA PRO A 276 3.19 -14.34 -12.19
C PRO A 276 2.13 -14.94 -11.25
N ASP A 277 2.16 -16.26 -11.05
CA ASP A 277 1.37 -16.87 -9.99
C ASP A 277 1.92 -16.54 -8.59
N ARG A 278 1.16 -16.90 -7.54
CA ARG A 278 1.53 -16.65 -6.15
C ARG A 278 2.85 -17.33 -5.76
N LYS A 279 3.04 -18.59 -6.17
CA LYS A 279 4.23 -19.39 -5.86
C LYS A 279 5.49 -18.76 -6.47
N THR A 280 5.38 -18.32 -7.71
CA THR A 280 6.42 -17.62 -8.47
C THR A 280 6.78 -16.30 -7.82
N THR A 281 5.78 -15.49 -7.44
CA THR A 281 6.00 -14.22 -6.73
C THR A 281 6.75 -14.44 -5.42
N ARG A 282 6.32 -15.45 -4.63
CA ARG A 282 6.97 -15.81 -3.37
C ARG A 282 8.41 -16.27 -3.57
N GLN A 283 8.66 -17.17 -4.52
CA GLN A 283 10.01 -17.69 -4.79
C GLN A 283 10.99 -16.59 -5.24
N ILE A 284 10.54 -15.63 -6.06
CA ILE A 284 11.37 -14.48 -6.46
C ILE A 284 11.62 -13.55 -5.27
N THR A 285 10.61 -13.31 -4.44
CA THR A 285 10.72 -12.50 -3.22
C THR A 285 11.73 -13.11 -2.25
N GLU A 286 11.63 -14.42 -1.98
CA GLU A 286 12.57 -15.16 -1.14
C GLU A 286 14.00 -15.10 -1.71
N ALA A 287 14.18 -15.22 -3.02
CA ALA A 287 15.49 -15.10 -3.67
C ALA A 287 16.10 -13.69 -3.52
N LEU A 288 15.28 -12.63 -3.58
CA LEU A 288 15.77 -11.27 -3.31
C LEU A 288 16.19 -11.11 -1.84
N HIS A 289 15.48 -11.72 -0.89
CA HIS A 289 15.83 -11.65 0.54
C HIS A 289 17.16 -12.33 0.90
N GLU A 290 17.66 -13.24 0.06
CA GLU A 290 19.01 -13.78 0.24
C GLU A 290 20.12 -12.71 0.06
N LEU A 291 19.77 -11.59 -0.57
CA LEU A 291 20.63 -10.43 -0.79
C LEU A 291 20.38 -9.30 0.22
N ASP A 292 19.65 -9.55 1.31
CA ASP A 292 19.31 -8.50 2.30
C ASP A 292 20.56 -7.80 2.89
N ASN A 293 21.69 -8.52 3.00
CA ASN A 293 22.98 -7.98 3.46
C ASN A 293 23.77 -7.24 2.35
N GLU A 294 23.30 -7.27 1.11
CA GLU A 294 23.97 -6.72 -0.08
C GLU A 294 23.04 -5.75 -0.82
N PRO A 295 22.70 -4.59 -0.24
CA PRO A 295 21.61 -3.74 -0.71
C PRO A 295 21.77 -3.24 -2.15
N HIS A 296 23.00 -2.95 -2.57
CA HIS A 296 23.29 -2.54 -3.96
C HIS A 296 23.05 -3.68 -4.96
N ILE A 297 23.34 -4.92 -4.59
CA ILE A 297 23.14 -6.10 -5.43
C ILE A 297 21.65 -6.43 -5.50
N GLN A 298 20.95 -6.39 -4.36
CA GLN A 298 19.50 -6.59 -4.31
C GLN A 298 18.76 -5.55 -5.18
N ALA A 299 19.14 -4.27 -5.08
CA ALA A 299 18.60 -3.19 -5.89
C ALA A 299 18.82 -3.40 -7.39
N GLN A 300 20.03 -3.82 -7.78
CA GLN A 300 20.37 -4.11 -9.17
C GLN A 300 19.58 -5.32 -9.70
N ALA A 301 19.48 -6.40 -8.94
CA ALA A 301 18.71 -7.59 -9.32
C ALA A 301 17.22 -7.26 -9.53
N PHE A 302 16.65 -6.45 -8.64
CA PHE A 302 15.28 -5.98 -8.79
C PHE A 302 15.12 -5.00 -9.97
N TRP A 303 16.11 -4.16 -10.24
CA TRP A 303 16.13 -3.29 -11.42
C TRP A 303 16.16 -4.09 -12.73
N GLU A 304 16.93 -5.18 -12.80
CA GLU A 304 16.95 -6.10 -13.95
C GLU A 304 15.60 -6.79 -14.13
N LEU A 305 14.93 -7.18 -13.04
CA LEU A 305 13.56 -7.70 -13.11
C LEU A 305 12.59 -6.67 -13.73
N CYS A 306 12.80 -5.38 -13.44
CA CYS A 306 11.99 -4.29 -13.97
C CYS A 306 12.23 -4.03 -15.46
N TYR A 307 13.49 -3.84 -15.85
CA TYR A 307 13.86 -3.25 -17.15
C TYR A 307 14.64 -4.18 -18.07
N GLY A 308 15.07 -5.33 -17.55
CA GLY A 308 15.86 -6.31 -18.25
C GLY A 308 17.36 -6.08 -18.10
N ASN A 309 18.12 -7.15 -18.30
CA ASN A 309 19.59 -7.11 -18.31
C ASN A 309 20.19 -6.73 -19.69
N GLY A 310 19.33 -6.41 -20.68
CA GLY A 310 19.73 -6.18 -22.07
C GLY A 310 19.94 -4.72 -22.50
N THR A 311 19.54 -3.69 -21.73
CA THR A 311 19.45 -2.31 -22.26
C THR A 311 20.34 -1.23 -21.65
N VAL A 312 21.19 -1.52 -20.65
CA VAL A 312 22.28 -0.63 -20.26
C VAL A 312 23.44 -1.51 -19.78
N ARG A 313 24.67 -1.23 -20.24
CA ARG A 313 25.91 -1.89 -19.77
C ARG A 313 25.78 -2.15 -18.27
N ASN A 314 25.68 -3.44 -17.92
CA ASN A 314 25.80 -3.96 -16.56
C ASN A 314 27.11 -3.41 -15.99
N ARG A 315 27.07 -2.25 -15.33
CA ARG A 315 28.24 -1.38 -15.11
C ARG A 315 29.30 -2.04 -14.22
N THR A 316 28.93 -3.13 -13.54
CA THR A 316 29.78 -3.91 -12.64
C THR A 316 29.77 -5.41 -12.91
N GLY A 317 29.00 -5.93 -13.88
CA GLY A 317 28.97 -7.38 -14.19
C GLY A 317 28.61 -8.28 -12.99
N ASN A 318 27.97 -7.74 -11.96
CA ASN A 318 27.93 -8.35 -10.62
C ASN A 318 26.82 -9.40 -10.44
N THR A 319 25.98 -9.62 -11.45
CA THR A 319 25.06 -10.76 -11.45
C THR A 319 25.81 -12.09 -11.45
N LYS A 320 27.04 -12.17 -12.01
CA LYS A 320 27.90 -13.36 -11.90
C LYS A 320 28.47 -13.58 -10.49
N TYR A 321 28.76 -12.51 -9.75
CA TYR A 321 29.28 -12.58 -8.37
C TYR A 321 28.18 -12.95 -7.37
N ALA A 322 26.98 -12.38 -7.52
CA ALA A 322 25.80 -12.82 -6.78
C ALA A 322 25.49 -14.30 -7.03
N LYS A 323 25.62 -14.76 -8.30
CA LYS A 323 25.50 -16.18 -8.66
C LYS A 323 26.55 -17.07 -7.99
N SER A 324 27.81 -16.63 -7.87
CA SER A 324 28.85 -17.44 -7.19
C SER A 324 28.71 -17.47 -5.66
N LEU A 325 28.20 -16.39 -5.06
CA LEU A 325 27.96 -16.32 -3.62
C LEU A 325 26.75 -17.17 -3.17
N VAL A 326 25.79 -17.38 -4.07
CA VAL A 326 24.59 -18.19 -3.79
C VAL A 326 24.80 -19.66 -4.14
N ASN A 327 25.47 -19.96 -5.27
CA ASN A 327 25.88 -21.34 -5.59
C ASN A 327 26.78 -21.98 -4.51
N SER A 328 27.46 -21.18 -3.68
CA SER A 328 28.28 -21.67 -2.57
C SER A 328 27.52 -21.85 -1.24
N ARG A 329 26.23 -21.50 -1.13
CA ARG A 329 25.46 -21.45 0.14
C ARG A 329 24.17 -22.28 0.20
N ALA A 330 24.15 -23.43 -0.48
CA ALA A 330 23.32 -24.63 -0.25
C ALA A 330 22.02 -24.85 -1.08
N PHE A 331 21.94 -26.10 -1.56
CA PHE A 331 20.83 -26.80 -2.23
C PHE A 331 19.50 -26.71 -1.44
N THR A 332 18.43 -26.21 -2.08
CA THR A 332 17.01 -26.51 -1.78
C THR A 332 16.11 -25.70 -2.73
N SER A 333 14.78 -25.76 -2.57
CA SER A 333 13.70 -25.05 -3.33
C SER A 333 13.91 -23.57 -3.72
N LYS A 334 14.99 -22.96 -3.22
CA LYS A 334 15.51 -21.61 -3.41
C LYS A 334 16.19 -21.40 -4.79
N ASP A 335 16.83 -22.43 -5.36
CA ASP A 335 17.37 -22.39 -6.74
C ASP A 335 16.29 -22.02 -7.75
N ARG A 336 15.05 -22.50 -7.52
CA ARG A 336 13.90 -22.21 -8.37
C ARG A 336 13.52 -20.72 -8.38
N GLY A 337 13.75 -20.00 -7.27
CA GLY A 337 13.48 -18.57 -7.18
C GLY A 337 14.46 -17.74 -8.00
N ILE A 338 15.75 -18.09 -7.94
CA ILE A 338 16.82 -17.44 -8.70
C ILE A 338 16.68 -17.74 -10.20
N THR A 339 16.44 -19.00 -10.59
CA THR A 339 16.16 -19.34 -11.99
C THR A 339 14.98 -18.54 -12.54
N LYS A 340 13.92 -18.34 -11.74
CA LYS A 340 12.78 -17.52 -12.13
C LYS A 340 13.15 -16.05 -12.24
N LEU A 341 13.89 -15.50 -11.27
CA LEU A 341 14.38 -14.12 -11.31
C LEU A 341 15.20 -13.89 -12.58
N GLU A 342 16.14 -14.79 -12.91
CA GLU A 342 16.93 -14.71 -14.14
C GLU A 342 16.07 -14.78 -15.42
N ALA A 343 15.12 -15.73 -15.47
CA ALA A 343 14.24 -15.88 -16.62
C ALA A 343 13.42 -14.60 -16.87
N TYR A 344 12.88 -14.00 -15.81
CA TYR A 344 12.08 -12.77 -15.91
C TYR A 344 12.92 -11.49 -16.08
N SER A 345 14.19 -11.50 -15.67
CA SER A 345 15.15 -10.42 -15.92
C SER A 345 15.78 -10.46 -17.31
N SER A 346 15.65 -11.58 -18.04
CA SER A 346 16.21 -11.72 -19.38
C SER A 346 15.52 -10.79 -20.40
N GLY A 347 16.32 -10.23 -21.31
CA GLY A 347 15.83 -9.38 -22.40
C GLY A 347 15.36 -8.01 -21.90
N SER A 348 14.04 -7.76 -21.96
CA SER A 348 13.45 -6.44 -21.68
C SER A 348 12.84 -6.31 -20.27
N GLY A 349 13.04 -7.31 -19.41
CA GLY A 349 12.45 -7.34 -18.07
C GLY A 349 10.93 -7.48 -18.08
N GLN A 350 10.34 -7.67 -16.90
CA GLN A 350 8.96 -8.12 -16.74
C GLN A 350 8.22 -7.28 -15.69
N GLY A 351 7.68 -6.15 -16.15
CA GLY A 351 7.08 -5.14 -15.28
C GLY A 351 5.84 -5.58 -14.49
N ASN A 352 5.11 -6.61 -14.92
CA ASN A 352 4.01 -7.17 -14.12
C ASN A 352 4.56 -8.02 -12.97
N VAL A 353 5.60 -8.81 -13.22
CA VAL A 353 6.30 -9.58 -12.19
C VAL A 353 6.96 -8.64 -11.18
N ALA A 354 7.68 -7.62 -11.66
CA ALA A 354 8.30 -6.61 -10.82
C ALA A 354 7.27 -5.91 -9.92
N ARG A 355 6.07 -5.58 -10.42
CA ARG A 355 5.00 -4.99 -9.62
C ARG A 355 4.49 -5.93 -8.53
N MET A 356 4.25 -7.20 -8.85
CA MET A 356 3.83 -8.19 -7.86
C MET A 356 4.89 -8.39 -6.79
N VAL A 357 6.15 -8.57 -7.18
CA VAL A 357 7.29 -8.71 -6.25
C VAL A 357 7.49 -7.45 -5.40
N ALA A 358 7.38 -6.26 -6.00
CA ALA A 358 7.43 -4.99 -5.28
C ALA A 358 6.39 -4.98 -4.18
N TYR A 359 5.11 -5.20 -4.50
CA TYR A 359 4.01 -5.12 -3.53
C TYR A 359 4.09 -6.12 -2.38
N HIS A 360 4.98 -7.12 -2.49
CA HIS A 360 5.32 -8.07 -1.43
C HIS A 360 6.56 -7.65 -0.60
N ARG A 361 7.05 -6.41 -0.77
CA ARG A 361 8.19 -5.81 -0.05
C ARG A 361 9.49 -6.63 -0.14
N ALA A 362 9.82 -7.09 -1.35
CA ALA A 362 11.02 -7.89 -1.61
C ALA A 362 12.37 -7.17 -1.46
N LEU A 363 12.40 -5.91 -1.01
CA LEU A 363 13.62 -5.12 -0.81
C LEU A 363 13.79 -4.77 0.67
N THR A 364 15.04 -4.59 1.12
CA THR A 364 15.35 -3.87 2.35
C THR A 364 15.16 -2.35 2.15
N PRO A 365 15.02 -1.54 3.23
CA PRO A 365 14.98 -0.08 3.11
C PRO A 365 16.20 0.49 2.38
N GLU A 366 17.39 -0.05 2.64
CA GLU A 366 18.65 0.35 2.02
C GLU A 366 18.67 0.00 0.52
N ALA A 367 18.24 -1.21 0.15
CA ALA A 367 18.12 -1.60 -1.26
C ALA A 367 17.05 -0.81 -2.00
N ALA A 368 15.94 -0.48 -1.34
CA ALA A 368 14.89 0.37 -1.91
C ALA A 368 15.43 1.78 -2.23
N LYS A 369 16.24 2.37 -1.33
CA LYS A 369 16.94 3.65 -1.58
C LYS A 369 17.86 3.53 -2.81
N CYS A 370 18.72 2.50 -2.84
CA CYS A 370 19.61 2.24 -3.98
C CYS A 370 18.83 2.08 -5.30
N PHE A 371 17.73 1.34 -5.30
CA PHE A 371 16.89 1.14 -6.48
C PHE A 371 16.24 2.43 -6.98
N LEU A 372 15.86 3.33 -6.06
CA LEU A 372 15.27 4.63 -6.40
C LEU A 372 16.29 5.59 -7.00
N GLU A 373 17.58 5.42 -6.70
CA GLU A 373 18.68 6.15 -7.34
C GLU A 373 19.00 5.64 -8.75
N LEU A 374 18.74 4.36 -9.03
CA LEU A 374 18.88 3.82 -10.38
C LEU A 374 17.83 4.40 -11.33
N GLU A 375 18.27 5.04 -12.43
CA GLU A 375 17.39 5.56 -13.47
C GLU A 375 16.55 4.45 -14.13
N PRO A 376 15.30 4.71 -14.57
CA PRO A 376 14.52 3.74 -15.32
C PRO A 376 15.27 3.26 -16.58
N GLY A 377 15.43 1.94 -16.71
CA GLY A 377 16.31 1.32 -17.71
C GLY A 377 15.80 1.30 -19.15
N ASP A 378 14.60 1.82 -19.41
CA ASP A 378 14.06 1.94 -20.76
C ASP A 378 13.26 3.23 -20.97
N LYS A 379 13.04 3.58 -22.25
CA LYS A 379 12.23 4.74 -22.68
C LYS A 379 10.74 4.39 -22.83
N ARG A 380 10.28 3.20 -22.41
CA ARG A 380 8.90 2.77 -22.64
C ARG A 380 7.93 3.58 -21.79
N LEU A 381 6.84 4.01 -22.42
CA LEU A 381 5.76 4.72 -21.74
C LEU A 381 4.84 3.73 -21.03
N ALA A 382 4.22 4.17 -19.94
CA ALA A 382 3.20 3.40 -19.26
C ALA A 382 1.95 3.25 -20.16
N HIS A 383 1.35 2.05 -20.15
CA HIS A 383 0.10 1.81 -20.85
C HIS A 383 -1.08 2.38 -20.03
N THR A 384 -1.25 3.70 -20.08
CA THR A 384 -2.22 4.44 -19.29
C THR A 384 -2.86 5.57 -20.10
N ILE A 385 -4.10 5.93 -19.74
CA ILE A 385 -4.76 7.14 -20.26
C ILE A 385 -4.37 8.40 -19.44
N TRP A 386 -3.64 8.20 -18.35
CA TRP A 386 -3.27 9.25 -17.41
C TRP A 386 -1.97 9.91 -17.81
N THR A 387 -2.01 11.23 -17.93
CA THR A 387 -0.86 12.06 -18.25
C THR A 387 -0.53 12.96 -17.07
N ARG A 388 0.75 13.32 -16.93
CA ARG A 388 1.21 14.28 -15.95
C ARG A 388 1.69 15.54 -16.65
N ARG A 389 1.47 16.70 -16.04
CA ARG A 389 2.15 17.93 -16.46
C ARG A 389 3.57 17.94 -15.93
N THR A 390 4.54 18.03 -16.82
CA THR A 390 5.96 18.10 -16.49
C THR A 390 6.59 19.30 -17.17
N TYR A 391 7.48 19.99 -16.47
CA TYR A 391 8.27 21.06 -17.07
C TYR A 391 9.29 20.47 -18.03
N ASN A 392 9.20 20.83 -19.31
CA ASN A 392 10.18 20.47 -20.30
C ASN A 392 11.29 21.54 -20.29
N LYS A 393 12.50 21.14 -19.85
CA LYS A 393 13.65 22.04 -19.76
C LYS A 393 14.11 22.57 -21.13
N GLN A 394 13.85 21.85 -22.21
CA GLN A 394 14.27 22.23 -23.57
C GLN A 394 13.33 23.26 -24.19
N THR A 395 12.01 23.09 -23.99
CA THR A 395 11.00 24.00 -24.55
C THR A 395 10.61 25.13 -23.59
N GLY A 396 11.03 25.05 -22.32
CA GLY A 396 10.68 26.00 -21.26
C GLY A 396 9.20 25.97 -20.87
N LYS A 397 8.44 24.96 -21.31
CA LYS A 397 6.98 24.89 -21.17
C LYS A 397 6.54 23.70 -20.35
N MET A 398 5.38 23.85 -19.72
CA MET A 398 4.70 22.74 -19.05
C MET A 398 3.98 21.91 -20.09
N GLU A 399 4.41 20.67 -20.27
CA GLU A 399 3.88 19.76 -21.27
C GLU A 399 3.12 18.61 -20.60
N THR A 400 2.08 18.13 -21.29
CA THR A 400 1.31 16.97 -20.85
C THR A 400 1.97 15.71 -21.39
N VAL A 401 2.64 14.95 -20.51
CA VAL A 401 3.42 13.77 -20.87
C VAL A 401 2.82 12.51 -20.28
N THR A 402 2.90 11.42 -21.05
CA THR A 402 2.60 10.08 -20.54
C THR A 402 3.75 9.65 -19.63
N PRO A 403 3.50 9.13 -18.42
CA PRO A 403 4.56 8.70 -17.52
C PRO A 403 5.33 7.51 -18.10
N LYS A 404 6.59 7.34 -17.67
CA LYS A 404 7.38 6.15 -18.00
C LYS A 404 6.78 4.90 -17.35
N ARG A 405 7.03 3.73 -17.95
CA ARG A 405 6.65 2.42 -17.39
C ARG A 405 7.17 2.29 -15.95
N LEU A 406 6.40 1.64 -15.07
CA LEU A 406 6.73 1.39 -13.65
C LEU A 406 6.89 2.64 -12.78
N THR A 407 6.54 3.84 -13.27
CA THR A 407 6.54 5.06 -12.45
C THR A 407 5.66 4.88 -11.20
N GLU A 408 4.48 4.25 -11.32
CA GLU A 408 3.60 4.02 -10.17
C GLU A 408 4.22 3.08 -9.11
N MET A 409 5.00 2.10 -9.56
CA MET A 409 5.67 1.15 -8.67
C MET A 409 6.85 1.81 -7.95
N ARG A 410 7.62 2.65 -8.65
CA ARG A 410 8.71 3.43 -8.05
C ARG A 410 8.17 4.42 -7.01
N SER A 411 7.09 5.15 -7.34
CA SER A 411 6.43 6.03 -6.37
C SER A 411 5.96 5.26 -5.13
N TRP A 412 5.49 4.03 -5.31
CA TRP A 412 5.13 3.17 -4.20
C TRP A 412 6.33 2.73 -3.35
N ILE A 413 7.41 2.26 -3.98
CA ILE A 413 8.64 1.86 -3.26
C ILE A 413 9.14 3.06 -2.44
N LYS A 414 9.11 4.26 -3.01
CA LYS A 414 9.41 5.48 -2.26
C LYS A 414 8.51 5.58 -1.02
N ALA A 415 7.20 5.67 -1.19
CA ALA A 415 6.25 5.80 -0.08
C ALA A 415 6.43 4.76 1.04
N VAL A 416 6.65 3.50 0.69
CA VAL A 416 6.75 2.42 1.70
C VAL A 416 8.09 2.34 2.41
N TYR A 417 9.18 2.74 1.75
CA TYR A 417 10.53 2.57 2.30
C TYR A 417 11.20 3.87 2.76
N THR A 418 10.70 5.05 2.37
CA THR A 418 11.25 6.34 2.85
C THR A 418 10.54 6.91 4.07
N ASP A 419 9.45 6.29 4.53
CA ASP A 419 8.78 6.62 5.81
C ASP A 419 9.23 5.71 6.98
N LEU A 420 10.26 4.87 6.73
CA LEU A 420 11.01 4.08 7.73
C LEU A 420 12.34 4.76 8.04
#